data_AF-A0A4Z0P0B1-F1
#
_entry.id   AF-A0A4Z0P0B1-F1
#
_cell.length_a   1.000
_cell.length_b   1.000
_cell.length_c   1.000
_cell.angle_alpha   90.00
_cell.angle_beta   90.00
_cell.angle_gamma   90.00
#
_symmetry.space_group_name_H-M   'P 1'
#
loop_
_entity.id
_entity.type
_entity.pdbx_description
1 polymer ?
#
loop_
_entity_poly.entity_id
_entity_poly.type
_entity_poly.pdbx_seq_one_letter_code
_entity_poly.pdbx_strand_id
1 'polypeptide(L)'
;MKIRFAWWPLMAFVALQFFLGEAHELVHTGVGRLLCGCWGPRDFNVWSLCATCEQAPLRTMAATVAGPLFTFAMMGWGYRLLAPQNPIPHRSLGFALVFANLPVARLLGAVFMGGNDEVYALRPFLPYPLAWAVGATFVVAAVALPVARAYTALHPHGRRGVFLAFFFLPMALTVAVVLGVLNSLLAAGFLAMTGVLGSPWLVTGWTLTVCLALGSTYRHLFALGQPATAVQA
;
A
#
# COMPACT_ATOMS: atom_id res chain seq x y z
N MET A 1 -17.02 15.40 -0.24
CA MET A 1 -16.19 15.74 -1.42
C MET A 1 -16.74 15.00 -2.63
N LYS A 2 -16.75 15.62 -3.81
CA LYS A 2 -17.10 14.95 -5.07
C LYS A 2 -15.81 14.57 -5.78
N ILE A 3 -15.63 13.28 -6.12
CA ILE A 3 -14.42 12.85 -6.84
C ILE A 3 -14.52 13.26 -8.31
N ARG A 4 -13.45 13.87 -8.82
CA ARG A 4 -13.31 14.24 -10.23
C ARG A 4 -12.58 13.13 -10.98
N PHE A 5 -13.29 12.48 -11.89
CA PHE A 5 -12.70 11.52 -12.82
C PHE A 5 -12.01 12.25 -13.97
N ALA A 6 -10.84 12.81 -13.68
CA ALA A 6 -9.97 13.41 -14.68
C ALA A 6 -8.68 12.59 -14.78
N TRP A 7 -8.10 12.57 -15.99
CA TRP A 7 -6.89 11.81 -16.28
C TRP A 7 -5.75 12.09 -15.28
N TRP A 8 -5.41 13.36 -15.05
CA TRP A 8 -4.26 13.72 -14.21
C TRP A 8 -4.40 13.32 -12.72
N PRO A 9 -5.52 13.60 -12.02
CA PRO A 9 -5.71 13.09 -10.66
C PRO A 9 -5.74 11.56 -10.56
N LEU A 10 -6.31 10.87 -11.54
CA LEU A 10 -6.33 9.40 -11.55
C LEU A 10 -4.93 8.83 -11.77
N MET A 11 -4.16 9.39 -12.70
CA MET A 11 -2.77 9.00 -12.91
C MET A 11 -1.91 9.25 -11.67
N ALA A 12 -2.11 10.38 -10.99
CA ALA A 12 -1.43 10.69 -9.73
C ALA A 12 -1.79 9.68 -8.63
N PHE A 13 -3.06 9.31 -8.53
CA PHE A 13 -3.51 8.29 -7.59
C PHE A 13 -2.89 6.92 -7.88
N VAL A 14 -2.85 6.49 -9.14
CA VAL A 14 -2.21 5.24 -9.55
C VAL A 14 -0.70 5.26 -9.28
N ALA A 15 -0.02 6.37 -9.57
CA ALA A 15 1.40 6.53 -9.25
C ALA A 15 1.64 6.46 -7.74
N LEU A 16 0.78 7.10 -6.93
CA LEU A 16 0.84 7.01 -5.47
C LEU A 16 0.61 5.59 -4.97
N GLN A 17 -0.33 4.85 -5.55
CA GLN A 17 -0.61 3.46 -5.20
C GLN A 17 0.63 2.58 -5.39
N PHE A 18 1.24 2.62 -6.58
CA PHE A 18 2.45 1.84 -6.83
C PHE A 18 3.62 2.33 -5.98
N PHE A 19 3.73 3.64 -5.73
CA PHE A 19 4.78 4.19 -4.88
C PHE A 19 4.65 3.67 -3.45
N LEU A 20 3.45 3.65 -2.89
CA LEU A 20 3.22 3.16 -1.53
C LEU A 20 3.41 1.64 -1.42
N GLY A 21 3.08 0.88 -2.47
CA GLY A 21 3.43 -0.55 -2.55
C GLY A 21 4.94 -0.78 -2.55
N GLU A 22 5.68 -0.07 -3.41
CA GLU A 22 7.15 -0.14 -3.44
C GLU A 22 7.78 0.32 -2.12
N ALA A 23 7.27 1.40 -1.53
CA ALA A 23 7.75 1.91 -0.25
C ALA A 23 7.50 0.91 0.88
N HIS A 24 6.36 0.21 0.88
CA HIS A 24 6.07 -0.85 1.85
C HIS A 24 7.13 -1.96 1.82
N GLU A 25 7.45 -2.47 0.63
CA GLU A 25 8.49 -3.50 0.45
C GLU A 25 9.91 -3.00 0.76
N LEU A 26 10.21 -1.75 0.42
CA LEU A 26 11.48 -1.11 0.77
C LEU A 26 11.62 -0.91 2.29
N VAL A 27 10.53 -0.67 3.00
CA VAL A 27 10.56 -0.56 4.47
C VAL A 27 10.87 -1.92 5.10
N HIS A 28 10.28 -3.02 4.62
CA HIS A 28 10.64 -4.37 5.09
C HIS A 28 12.13 -4.65 4.92
N THR A 29 12.60 -4.54 3.68
CA THR A 29 13.98 -4.86 3.31
C THR A 29 14.99 -3.87 3.90
N GLY A 30 14.62 -2.59 4.04
CA GLY A 30 15.43 -1.55 4.67
C GLY A 30 15.61 -1.79 6.17
N VAL A 31 14.53 -2.12 6.90
CA VAL A 31 14.62 -2.51 8.31
C VAL A 31 15.41 -3.82 8.44
N GLY A 32 15.20 -4.78 7.55
CA GLY A 32 16.03 -5.97 7.44
C GLY A 32 17.52 -5.62 7.30
N ARG A 33 17.88 -4.73 6.39
CA ARG A 33 19.28 -4.29 6.19
C ARG A 33 19.88 -3.66 7.44
N LEU A 34 19.11 -2.84 8.14
CA LEU A 34 19.54 -2.17 9.37
C LEU A 34 19.76 -3.17 10.52
N LEU A 35 18.88 -4.16 10.68
CA LEU A 35 18.95 -5.15 11.76
C LEU A 35 19.92 -6.30 11.47
N CYS A 36 20.09 -6.67 10.20
CA CYS A 36 20.74 -7.90 9.78
C CYS A 36 22.10 -7.66 9.10
N GLY A 37 22.41 -6.42 8.70
CA GLY A 37 23.70 -6.08 8.08
C GLY A 37 23.83 -6.47 6.60
N CYS A 38 22.78 -7.01 5.98
CA CYS A 38 22.75 -7.37 4.56
C CYS A 38 21.36 -7.19 3.96
N TRP A 39 21.30 -7.03 2.64
CA TRP A 39 20.05 -7.07 1.88
C TRP A 39 19.65 -8.53 1.65
N GLY A 40 18.39 -8.87 1.86
CA GLY A 40 17.84 -10.14 1.41
C GLY A 40 17.30 -10.03 -0.02
N PRO A 41 17.11 -11.15 -0.74
CA PRO A 41 16.54 -11.12 -2.07
C PRO A 41 15.06 -10.73 -2.01
N ARG A 42 14.63 -10.01 -3.05
CA ARG A 42 13.28 -9.50 -3.22
C ARG A 42 12.89 -9.50 -4.70
N ASP A 43 11.63 -9.79 -4.98
CA ASP A 43 10.95 -9.47 -6.23
C ASP A 43 9.78 -8.48 -5.99
N PHE A 44 8.81 -8.39 -6.89
CA PHE A 44 7.69 -7.47 -6.70
C PHE A 44 6.62 -7.95 -5.70
N ASN A 45 6.62 -9.22 -5.33
CA ASN A 45 5.59 -9.85 -4.50
C ASN A 45 6.16 -10.58 -3.28
N VAL A 46 7.41 -11.03 -3.34
CA VAL A 46 8.07 -11.82 -2.31
C VAL A 46 9.37 -11.14 -1.95
N TRP A 47 9.65 -11.10 -0.65
CA TRP A 47 10.91 -10.68 -0.10
C TRP A 47 11.36 -11.67 0.96
N SER A 48 12.64 -11.63 1.29
CA SER A 48 13.21 -12.44 2.36
C SER A 48 14.31 -11.66 3.08
N LEU A 49 14.71 -12.15 4.24
CA LEU A 49 15.89 -11.64 4.94
C LEU A 49 17.12 -12.45 4.53
N CYS A 50 18.30 -11.85 4.68
CA CYS A 50 19.53 -12.60 4.51
C CYS A 50 19.72 -13.64 5.62
N ALA A 51 20.49 -14.69 5.32
CA ALA A 51 20.69 -15.87 6.18
C ALA A 51 21.11 -15.55 7.63
N THR A 52 21.82 -14.44 7.84
CA THR A 52 22.25 -13.99 9.19
C THR A 52 21.09 -13.60 10.11
N CYS A 53 19.91 -13.30 9.56
CA CYS A 53 18.74 -12.87 10.30
C CYS A 53 17.65 -13.93 10.42
N GLU A 54 17.70 -14.96 9.57
CA GLU A 54 16.67 -15.98 9.49
C GLU A 54 16.51 -16.76 10.81
N GLN A 55 17.59 -16.86 11.59
CA GLN A 55 17.62 -17.53 12.90
C GLN A 55 17.24 -16.61 14.08
N ALA A 56 16.92 -15.34 13.85
CA ALA A 56 16.63 -14.36 14.89
C ALA A 56 15.14 -13.93 14.85
N PRO A 57 14.23 -14.67 15.51
CA PRO A 57 12.78 -14.51 15.31
C PRO A 57 12.27 -13.09 15.59
N LEU A 58 12.85 -12.39 16.58
CA LEU A 58 12.49 -10.99 16.86
C LEU A 58 12.91 -10.02 15.76
N ARG A 59 14.07 -10.24 15.12
CA ARG A 59 14.52 -9.40 14.00
C ARG A 59 13.68 -9.65 12.76
N THR A 60 13.36 -10.92 12.50
CA THR A 60 12.43 -11.31 11.44
C THR A 60 11.06 -10.69 11.64
N MET A 61 10.52 -10.75 12.86
CA MET A 61 9.26 -10.10 13.20
C MET A 61 9.35 -8.59 12.99
N ALA A 62 10.40 -7.93 13.47
CA ALA A 62 10.55 -6.48 13.33
C ALA A 62 10.59 -6.03 11.86
N ALA A 63 11.36 -6.72 11.01
CA ALA A 63 11.39 -6.44 9.58
C ALA A 63 10.05 -6.74 8.90
N THR A 64 9.37 -7.82 9.29
CA THR A 64 8.04 -8.19 8.76
C THR A 64 6.97 -7.19 9.19
N VAL A 65 6.99 -6.67 10.41
CA VAL A 65 5.96 -5.72 10.88
C VAL A 65 6.20 -4.30 10.36
N ALA A 66 7.44 -3.98 9.95
CA ALA A 66 7.80 -2.64 9.49
C ALA A 66 6.97 -2.16 8.28
N GLY A 67 6.77 -3.00 7.26
CA GLY A 67 5.95 -2.65 6.11
C GLY A 67 4.50 -2.33 6.49
N PRO A 68 3.77 -3.21 7.19
CA PRO A 68 2.43 -2.93 7.67
C PRO A 68 2.34 -1.67 8.54
N LEU A 69 3.30 -1.45 9.44
CA LEU A 69 3.35 -0.23 10.24
C LEU A 69 3.42 1.02 9.36
N PHE A 70 4.26 1.01 8.31
CA PHE A 70 4.31 2.09 7.34
C PHE A 70 2.95 2.27 6.64
N THR A 71 2.36 1.20 6.12
CA THR A 71 1.04 1.23 5.46
C THR A 71 -0.05 1.81 6.37
N PHE A 72 -0.16 1.32 7.60
CA PHE A 72 -1.16 1.79 8.56
C PHE A 72 -0.87 3.21 9.04
N ALA A 73 0.39 3.62 9.16
CA ALA A 73 0.76 5.01 9.44
C ALA A 73 0.29 5.94 8.32
N MET A 74 0.50 5.57 7.06
CA MET A 74 0.04 6.36 5.91
C MET A 74 -1.49 6.42 5.81
N MET A 75 -2.19 5.31 6.08
CA MET A 75 -3.65 5.30 6.18
C MET A 75 -4.15 6.15 7.36
N GLY A 76 -3.48 6.08 8.51
CA GLY A 76 -3.79 6.88 9.69
C GLY A 76 -3.57 8.38 9.46
N TRP A 77 -2.54 8.75 8.70
CA TRP A 77 -2.37 10.11 8.22
C TRP A 77 -3.50 10.52 7.29
N GLY A 78 -3.87 9.66 6.33
CA GLY A 78 -5.03 9.88 5.46
C GLY A 78 -6.32 10.11 6.25
N TYR A 79 -6.57 9.31 7.29
CA TYR A 79 -7.70 9.47 8.22
C TYR A 79 -7.73 10.85 8.91
N ARG A 80 -6.57 11.37 9.32
CA ARG A 80 -6.46 12.72 9.91
C ARG A 80 -6.73 13.80 8.88
N LEU A 81 -6.20 13.66 7.66
CA LEU A 81 -6.42 14.61 6.57
C LEU A 81 -7.89 14.67 6.11
N LEU A 82 -8.62 13.56 6.23
CA LEU A 82 -10.04 13.47 5.89
C LEU A 82 -10.98 14.19 6.86
N ALA A 83 -10.47 14.73 7.98
CA ALA A 83 -11.28 15.38 8.99
C ALA A 83 -12.08 16.57 8.40
N PRO A 84 -13.34 16.81 8.81
CA PRO A 84 -14.23 17.80 8.20
C PRO A 84 -13.68 19.23 8.20
N GLN A 85 -12.87 19.58 9.20
CA GLN A 85 -12.23 20.89 9.35
C GLN A 85 -11.15 21.16 8.31
N ASN A 86 -10.60 20.13 7.67
CA ASN A 86 -9.53 20.30 6.70
C ASN A 86 -10.09 20.76 5.35
N PRO A 87 -9.35 21.60 4.61
CA PRO A 87 -9.79 22.05 3.30
C PRO A 87 -9.80 20.88 2.30
N ILE A 88 -10.62 21.01 1.25
CA ILE A 88 -10.83 19.96 0.24
C ILE A 88 -9.54 19.37 -0.35
N PRO A 89 -8.49 20.17 -0.66
CA PRO A 89 -7.23 19.61 -1.15
C PRO A 89 -6.57 18.60 -0.20
N HIS A 90 -6.61 18.87 1.10
CA HIS A 90 -6.05 17.97 2.11
C HIS A 90 -6.90 16.70 2.23
N ARG A 91 -8.23 16.84 2.19
CA ARG A 91 -9.14 15.69 2.19
C ARG A 91 -8.98 14.82 0.95
N SER A 92 -8.63 15.41 -0.20
CA SER A 92 -8.33 14.71 -1.45
C SER A 92 -7.07 13.86 -1.31
N LEU A 93 -5.99 14.43 -0.78
CA LEU A 93 -4.77 13.68 -0.45
C LEU A 93 -5.07 12.59 0.59
N GLY A 94 -5.85 12.91 1.62
CA GLY A 94 -6.23 11.93 2.65
C GLY A 94 -7.00 10.74 2.09
N PHE A 95 -7.94 10.99 1.17
CA PHE A 95 -8.65 9.95 0.44
C PHE A 95 -7.67 9.09 -0.38
N ALA A 96 -6.77 9.73 -1.13
CA ALA A 96 -5.77 9.04 -1.93
C ALA A 96 -4.86 8.15 -1.06
N LEU A 97 -4.34 8.66 0.06
CA LEU A 97 -3.50 7.90 1.00
C LEU A 97 -4.19 6.66 1.57
N VAL A 98 -5.49 6.74 1.88
CA VAL A 98 -6.23 5.57 2.42
C VAL A 98 -6.36 4.46 1.37
N PHE A 99 -6.80 4.79 0.15
CA PHE A 99 -7.08 3.78 -0.87
C PHE A 99 -5.85 3.32 -1.65
N ALA A 100 -4.84 4.18 -1.82
CA ALA A 100 -3.58 3.82 -2.46
C ALA A 100 -2.78 2.77 -1.66
N ASN A 101 -3.04 2.65 -0.34
CA ASN A 101 -2.49 1.61 0.54
C ASN A 101 -3.22 0.25 0.44
N LEU A 102 -4.07 0.05 -0.56
CA LEU A 102 -4.71 -1.23 -0.89
C LEU A 102 -5.43 -1.91 0.30
N PRO A 103 -6.41 -1.23 0.94
CA PRO A 103 -7.10 -1.79 2.10
C PRO A 103 -7.79 -3.14 1.82
N VAL A 104 -8.28 -3.36 0.60
CA VAL A 104 -8.87 -4.66 0.20
C VAL A 104 -7.82 -5.76 0.20
N ALA A 105 -6.62 -5.51 -0.36
CA ALA A 105 -5.56 -6.52 -0.39
C ALA A 105 -5.17 -6.94 1.03
N ARG A 106 -5.09 -5.98 1.96
CA ARG A 106 -4.81 -6.25 3.38
C ARG A 106 -5.90 -7.08 4.05
N LEU A 107 -7.16 -6.70 3.87
CA LEU A 107 -8.30 -7.45 4.41
C LEU A 107 -8.37 -8.85 3.81
N LEU A 108 -8.17 -8.99 2.50
CA LEU A 108 -8.16 -10.29 1.83
C LEU A 108 -7.04 -11.19 2.38
N GLY A 109 -5.81 -10.68 2.41
CA GLY A 109 -4.64 -11.42 2.87
C GLY A 109 -4.74 -11.84 4.34
N ALA A 110 -5.17 -10.93 5.22
CA ALA A 110 -5.21 -11.20 6.66
C ALA A 110 -6.48 -11.96 7.09
N VAL A 111 -7.66 -11.60 6.59
CA VAL A 111 -8.93 -12.16 7.07
C VAL A 111 -9.30 -13.43 6.33
N PHE A 112 -9.13 -13.48 5.00
CA PHE A 112 -9.64 -14.58 4.18
C PHE A 112 -8.57 -15.61 3.82
N MET A 113 -7.32 -15.18 3.62
CA MET A 113 -6.23 -16.08 3.22
C MET A 113 -5.32 -16.50 4.38
N GLY A 114 -5.27 -15.74 5.47
CA GLY A 114 -4.39 -16.00 6.61
C GLY A 114 -2.89 -15.86 6.32
N GLY A 115 -2.52 -15.09 5.28
CA GLY A 115 -1.16 -15.06 4.72
C GLY A 115 -0.49 -13.69 4.66
N ASN A 116 -1.07 -12.65 5.24
CA ASN A 116 -0.49 -11.30 5.29
C ASN A 116 0.69 -11.23 6.30
N ASP A 117 1.57 -10.23 6.14
CA ASP A 117 2.71 -9.88 6.99
C ASP A 117 2.39 -9.90 8.49
N GLU A 118 1.25 -9.38 8.95
CA GLU A 118 0.95 -9.35 10.38
C GLU A 118 0.65 -10.75 10.92
N VAL A 119 0.04 -11.62 10.10
CA VAL A 119 -0.14 -13.03 10.46
C VAL A 119 1.22 -13.74 10.42
N TYR A 120 2.00 -13.53 9.36
CA TYR A 120 3.32 -14.13 9.18
C TYR A 120 4.28 -13.78 10.33
N ALA A 121 4.31 -12.52 10.75
CA ALA A 121 5.14 -12.03 11.84
C ALA A 121 4.84 -12.69 13.19
N LEU A 122 3.58 -13.09 13.42
CA LEU A 122 3.14 -13.69 14.68
C LEU A 122 3.34 -15.21 14.75
N ARG A 123 3.45 -15.89 13.59
CA ARG A 123 3.59 -17.36 13.50
C ARG A 123 4.76 -17.95 14.30
N PRO A 124 5.93 -17.29 14.44
CA PRO A 124 7.01 -17.82 15.26
C PRO A 124 6.70 -17.84 16.77
N PHE A 125 5.70 -17.08 17.23
CA PHE A 125 5.41 -16.88 18.65
C PHE A 125 4.07 -17.48 19.09
N LEU A 126 3.15 -17.68 18.16
CA LEU A 126 1.78 -18.13 18.44
C LEU A 126 1.41 -19.32 17.53
N PRO A 127 0.56 -20.25 18.01
CA PRO A 127 -0.07 -21.23 17.13
C PRO A 127 -0.79 -20.55 15.98
N TYR A 128 -0.73 -21.14 14.78
CA TYR A 128 -1.27 -20.53 13.56
C TYR A 128 -2.71 -19.99 13.69
N PRO A 129 -3.70 -20.72 14.26
CA PRO A 129 -5.06 -20.20 14.39
C PRO A 129 -5.14 -18.91 15.24
N LEU A 130 -4.30 -18.82 16.28
CA LEU A 130 -4.24 -17.65 17.15
C LEU A 130 -3.50 -16.50 16.45
N ALA A 131 -2.39 -16.78 15.77
CA ALA A 131 -1.65 -15.79 14.98
C ALA A 131 -2.56 -15.17 13.90
N TRP A 132 -3.35 -16.00 13.23
CA TRP A 132 -4.34 -15.58 12.25
C TRP A 132 -5.43 -14.71 12.87
N ALA A 133 -6.07 -15.17 13.96
CA ALA A 133 -7.13 -14.42 14.62
C ALA A 133 -6.65 -13.04 15.11
N VAL A 134 -5.47 -12.98 15.73
CA VAL A 134 -4.88 -11.73 16.22
C VAL A 134 -4.52 -10.80 15.06
N GLY A 135 -3.81 -11.32 14.05
CA GLY A 135 -3.41 -10.55 12.87
C GLY A 135 -4.63 -10.01 12.10
N ALA A 136 -5.62 -10.86 11.83
CA ALA A 136 -6.87 -10.45 11.17
C ALA A 136 -7.62 -9.38 11.96
N THR A 137 -7.74 -9.54 13.28
CA THR A 137 -8.40 -8.55 14.15
C THR A 137 -7.68 -7.21 14.11
N PHE A 138 -6.35 -7.22 14.19
CA PHE A 138 -5.53 -6.02 14.10
C PHE A 138 -5.71 -5.30 12.75
N VAL A 139 -5.63 -6.03 11.63
CA VAL A 139 -5.80 -5.47 10.29
C VAL A 139 -7.20 -4.88 10.12
N VAL A 140 -8.25 -5.59 10.56
CA VAL A 140 -9.62 -5.06 10.52
C VAL A 140 -9.71 -3.75 11.31
N ALA A 141 -9.18 -3.70 12.54
CA ALA A 141 -9.20 -2.51 13.37
C ALA A 141 -8.43 -1.33 12.72
N ALA A 142 -7.25 -1.60 12.17
CA ALA A 142 -6.39 -0.60 11.53
C ALA A 142 -6.97 -0.06 10.22
N VAL A 143 -7.67 -0.89 9.44
CA VAL A 143 -8.25 -0.53 8.14
C VAL A 143 -9.64 0.09 8.28
N ALA A 144 -10.47 -0.39 9.21
CA ALA A 144 -11.88 0.00 9.30
C ALA A 144 -12.07 1.49 9.54
N LEU A 145 -11.31 2.10 10.47
CA LEU A 145 -11.48 3.52 10.81
C LEU A 145 -11.11 4.47 9.65
N PRO A 146 -9.92 4.35 9.01
CA PRO A 146 -9.60 5.14 7.82
C PRO A 146 -10.58 4.97 6.68
N VAL A 147 -10.98 3.72 6.37
CA VAL A 147 -11.88 3.41 5.25
C VAL A 147 -13.29 3.96 5.51
N ALA A 148 -13.82 3.78 6.74
CA ALA A 148 -15.12 4.32 7.12
C ALA A 148 -15.15 5.85 7.01
N ARG A 149 -14.09 6.54 7.47
CA ARG A 149 -13.99 7.99 7.32
C ARG A 149 -13.85 8.42 5.86
N ALA A 150 -13.11 7.66 5.05
CA ALA A 150 -13.01 7.95 3.62
C ALA A 150 -14.36 7.80 2.91
N TYR A 151 -15.15 6.79 3.27
CA TYR A 151 -16.53 6.62 2.77
C TYR A 151 -17.44 7.78 3.18
N THR A 152 -17.44 8.19 4.44
CA THR A 152 -18.31 9.29 4.92
C THR A 152 -17.87 10.65 4.39
N ALA A 153 -16.60 10.81 4.00
CA ALA A 153 -16.10 12.04 3.41
C ALA A 153 -16.58 12.28 1.97
N LEU A 154 -17.11 11.26 1.28
CA LEU A 154 -17.66 11.35 -0.08
C LEU A 154 -19.05 12.01 -0.11
N HIS A 155 -19.38 12.66 -1.22
CA HIS A 155 -20.70 13.21 -1.48
C HIS A 155 -21.76 12.08 -1.57
N PRO A 156 -22.97 12.22 -0.98
CA PRO A 156 -23.95 11.12 -0.90
C PRO A 156 -24.35 10.52 -2.25
N HIS A 157 -24.58 11.37 -3.26
CA HIS A 157 -24.95 10.91 -4.60
C HIS A 157 -23.77 10.21 -5.28
N GLY A 158 -23.96 8.94 -5.68
CA GLY A 158 -22.92 8.12 -6.31
C GLY A 158 -21.85 7.58 -5.36
N ARG A 159 -21.95 7.85 -4.05
CA ARG A 159 -20.95 7.48 -3.02
C ARG A 159 -20.52 6.02 -3.09
N ARG A 160 -21.50 5.11 -3.19
CA ARG A 160 -21.24 3.66 -3.18
C ARG A 160 -20.39 3.24 -4.37
N GLY A 161 -20.71 3.70 -5.58
CA GLY A 161 -19.95 3.38 -6.77
C GLY A 161 -18.52 3.90 -6.71
N VAL A 162 -18.34 5.16 -6.30
CA VAL A 162 -17.00 5.75 -6.12
C VAL A 162 -16.20 4.98 -5.07
N PHE A 163 -16.81 4.69 -3.92
CA PHE A 163 -16.16 3.91 -2.87
C PHE A 163 -15.73 2.53 -3.37
N LEU A 164 -16.64 1.76 -3.97
CA LEU A 164 -16.34 0.42 -4.47
C LEU A 164 -15.24 0.45 -5.54
N ALA A 165 -15.26 1.43 -6.44
CA ALA A 165 -14.21 1.61 -7.43
C ALA A 165 -12.84 1.83 -6.76
N PHE A 166 -12.71 2.79 -5.85
CA PHE A 166 -11.43 3.04 -5.16
C PHE A 166 -11.05 1.96 -4.13
N PHE A 167 -11.99 1.15 -3.69
CA PHE A 167 -11.70 0.03 -2.80
C PHE A 167 -11.13 -1.16 -3.57
N PHE A 168 -11.77 -1.57 -4.67
CA PHE A 168 -11.39 -2.78 -5.42
C PHE A 168 -10.44 -2.55 -6.60
N LEU A 169 -10.62 -1.47 -7.36
CA LEU A 169 -9.85 -1.25 -8.59
C LEU A 169 -8.34 -1.11 -8.34
N PRO A 170 -7.86 -0.45 -7.27
CA PRO A 170 -6.44 -0.42 -6.98
C PRO A 170 -5.84 -1.82 -6.84
N MET A 171 -6.49 -2.70 -6.08
CA MET A 171 -6.03 -4.07 -5.93
C MET A 171 -6.00 -4.80 -7.28
N ALA A 172 -7.06 -4.69 -8.08
CA ALA A 172 -7.11 -5.32 -9.40
C ALA A 172 -5.98 -4.83 -10.32
N LEU A 173 -5.67 -3.53 -10.27
CA LEU A 173 -4.57 -2.93 -11.02
C LEU A 173 -3.20 -3.44 -10.54
N THR A 174 -2.99 -3.53 -9.22
CA THR A 174 -1.76 -4.11 -8.66
C THR A 174 -1.61 -5.56 -9.08
N VAL A 175 -2.66 -6.38 -9.00
CA VAL A 175 -2.60 -7.78 -9.45
C VAL A 175 -2.25 -7.87 -10.94
N ALA A 176 -2.92 -7.11 -11.79
CA ALA A 176 -2.69 -7.14 -13.22
C ALA A 176 -1.26 -6.70 -13.60
N VAL A 177 -0.79 -5.58 -13.06
CA VAL A 177 0.52 -5.01 -13.42
C VAL A 177 1.64 -5.74 -12.71
N VAL A 178 1.56 -5.89 -11.39
CA VAL A 178 2.66 -6.43 -10.59
C VAL A 178 2.77 -7.93 -10.76
N LEU A 179 1.69 -8.66 -10.50
CA LEU A 179 1.72 -10.13 -10.57
C LEU A 179 1.64 -10.62 -12.02
N GLY A 180 0.81 -9.99 -12.85
CA GLY A 180 0.56 -10.42 -14.22
C GLY A 180 1.62 -10.00 -15.24
N VAL A 181 2.27 -8.84 -15.08
CA VAL A 181 3.27 -8.35 -16.04
C VAL A 181 4.66 -8.37 -15.44
N LEU A 182 4.90 -7.61 -14.37
CA LEU A 182 6.25 -7.37 -13.86
C LEU A 182 6.91 -8.66 -13.33
N ASN A 183 6.16 -9.45 -12.55
CA ASN A 183 6.66 -10.75 -12.08
C ASN A 183 6.82 -11.77 -13.22
N SER A 184 5.95 -11.77 -14.23
CA SER A 184 6.11 -12.65 -15.39
C SER A 184 7.34 -12.30 -16.23
N LEU A 185 7.64 -11.02 -16.41
CA LEU A 185 8.88 -10.56 -17.04
C LEU A 185 10.11 -10.97 -16.25
N LEU A 186 10.06 -10.80 -14.92
CA LEU A 186 11.15 -11.19 -14.04
C LEU A 186 11.40 -12.71 -14.08
N ALA A 187 10.32 -13.51 -14.05
CA ALA A 187 10.38 -14.96 -14.16
C ALA A 187 10.94 -15.44 -15.51
N ALA A 188 10.74 -14.66 -16.58
CA ALA A 188 11.36 -14.88 -17.89
C ALA A 188 12.84 -14.45 -17.95
N GLY A 189 13.42 -13.95 -16.85
CA GLY A 189 14.82 -13.51 -16.76
C GLY A 189 15.06 -12.06 -17.21
N PHE A 190 14.02 -11.30 -17.54
CA PHE A 190 14.17 -9.91 -17.99
C PHE A 190 14.68 -9.03 -16.84
N LEU A 191 15.92 -8.52 -16.98
CA LEU A 191 16.59 -7.69 -15.96
C LEU A 191 16.57 -8.31 -14.55
N ALA A 192 16.66 -9.65 -14.47
CA ALA A 192 16.57 -10.41 -13.22
C ALA A 192 17.85 -10.41 -12.39
N MET A 193 18.96 -9.91 -12.94
CA MET A 193 20.21 -9.77 -12.18
C MET A 193 20.03 -8.82 -11.00
N THR A 194 20.60 -9.19 -9.85
CA THR A 194 20.58 -8.38 -8.63
C THR A 194 21.17 -7.00 -8.91
N GLY A 195 20.37 -5.97 -8.67
CA GLY A 195 20.71 -4.56 -8.79
C GLY A 195 20.82 -3.90 -7.41
N VAL A 196 20.18 -2.74 -7.27
CA VAL A 196 20.32 -1.87 -6.10
C VAL A 196 19.39 -2.35 -4.97
N LEU A 197 19.84 -2.22 -3.72
CA LEU A 197 19.09 -2.59 -2.50
C LEU A 197 18.66 -4.08 -2.44
N GLY A 198 19.41 -4.98 -3.08
CA GLY A 198 19.11 -6.42 -3.11
C GLY A 198 17.93 -6.80 -4.01
N SER A 199 17.41 -5.85 -4.79
CA SER A 199 16.34 -6.07 -5.76
C SER A 199 16.89 -6.22 -7.18
N PRO A 200 16.23 -6.96 -8.08
CA PRO A 200 16.57 -7.00 -9.49
C PRO A 200 16.55 -5.62 -10.16
N TRP A 201 17.33 -5.45 -11.23
CA TRP A 201 17.32 -4.21 -12.02
C TRP A 201 15.92 -3.84 -12.53
N LEU A 202 15.07 -4.82 -12.83
CA LEU A 202 13.67 -4.57 -13.21
C LEU A 202 12.90 -3.85 -12.11
N VAL A 203 13.04 -4.31 -10.86
CA VAL A 203 12.40 -3.69 -9.69
C VAL A 203 12.93 -2.28 -9.50
N THR A 204 14.25 -2.09 -9.54
CA THR A 204 14.87 -0.76 -9.43
C THR A 204 14.36 0.22 -10.49
N GLY A 205 14.28 -0.21 -11.76
CA GLY A 205 13.77 0.61 -12.86
C GLY A 205 12.28 0.95 -12.70
N TRP A 206 11.48 0.00 -12.22
CA TRP A 206 10.08 0.24 -11.89
C TRP A 206 9.93 1.26 -10.75
N THR A 207 10.65 1.08 -9.64
CA THR A 207 10.63 2.02 -8.50
C THR A 207 10.99 3.43 -8.98
N LEU A 208 12.03 3.59 -9.82
CA LEU A 208 12.40 4.89 -10.38
C LEU A 208 11.28 5.48 -11.25
N THR A 209 10.68 4.66 -12.12
CA THR A 209 9.57 5.09 -13.00
C THR A 209 8.39 5.59 -12.18
N VAL A 210 8.02 4.86 -11.13
CA VAL A 210 6.94 5.22 -10.21
C VAL A 210 7.26 6.49 -9.44
N CYS A 211 8.50 6.67 -8.97
CA CYS A 211 8.94 7.91 -8.32
C CYS A 211 8.85 9.12 -9.25
N LEU A 212 9.28 8.98 -10.51
CA LEU A 212 9.19 10.05 -11.51
C LEU A 212 7.74 10.37 -11.88
N ALA A 213 6.91 9.35 -12.06
CA ALA A 213 5.48 9.49 -12.31
C ALA A 213 4.78 10.20 -11.15
N LEU A 214 5.05 9.80 -9.90
CA LEU A 214 4.49 10.48 -8.74
C LEU A 214 5.01 11.91 -8.62
N GLY A 215 6.32 12.14 -8.75
CA GLY A 215 6.92 13.47 -8.66
C GLY A 215 6.34 14.45 -9.68
N SER A 216 6.14 14.01 -10.92
CA SER A 216 5.54 14.81 -11.99
C SER A 216 4.04 15.05 -11.81
N THR A 217 3.32 14.14 -11.15
CA THR A 217 1.85 14.21 -11.01
C THR A 217 1.35 14.59 -9.61
N TYR A 218 2.24 14.70 -8.62
CA TYR A 218 1.93 14.83 -7.19
C TYR A 218 0.92 15.95 -6.90
N ARG A 219 1.05 17.10 -7.57
CA ARG A 219 0.15 18.25 -7.39
C ARG A 219 -1.30 17.91 -7.70
N HIS A 220 -1.57 16.92 -8.55
CA HIS A 220 -2.92 16.51 -8.92
C HIS A 220 -3.61 15.64 -7.86
N LEU A 221 -2.88 15.08 -6.88
CA LEU A 221 -3.49 14.38 -5.73
C LEU A 221 -4.40 15.30 -4.92
N PHE A 222 -4.02 16.57 -4.81
CA PHE A 222 -4.78 17.62 -4.13
C PHE A 222 -6.05 18.04 -4.89
N ALA A 223 -6.22 17.61 -6.13
CA ALA A 223 -7.34 17.98 -6.99
C ALA A 223 -8.35 16.83 -7.22
N LEU A 224 -8.14 15.67 -6.58
CA LEU A 224 -9.00 14.49 -6.74
C LEU A 224 -10.44 14.76 -6.26
N GLY A 225 -10.60 15.49 -5.15
CA GLY A 225 -11.88 15.95 -4.65
C GLY A 225 -12.14 17.41 -5.03
N GLN A 226 -13.37 17.70 -5.47
CA GLN A 226 -13.89 19.05 -5.66
C GLN A 226 -14.81 19.45 -4.49
N PRO A 227 -14.98 20.78 -4.25
CA PRO A 227 -15.98 21.27 -3.31
C PRO A 227 -17.36 20.71 -3.65
N ALA A 228 -18.11 20.29 -2.63
CA ALA A 228 -19.48 19.81 -2.83
C ALA A 228 -20.43 20.91 -3.33
N THR A 229 -20.05 22.17 -3.14
CA THR A 229 -20.85 23.38 -3.45
C THR A 229 -20.60 23.98 -4.84
N ALA A 230 -19.73 23.39 -5.68
CA ALA A 230 -19.46 23.90 -7.03
C ALA A 230 -20.48 23.43 -8.09
N VAL A 231 -21.67 22.99 -7.67
CA VAL A 231 -22.79 22.65 -8.56
C VAL A 231 -23.99 23.46 -8.10
N GLN A 232 -23.98 24.76 -8.43
CA GLN A 232 -25.14 25.66 -8.61
C GLN A 232 -24.62 27.09 -8.69
N ALA A 233 -24.29 27.50 -9.91
CA ALA A 233 -24.45 28.85 -10.43
C ALA A 233 -24.84 28.70 -11.90
#